data_AF-A0A2G9UHE3-F1
#
_entry.id   AF-A0A2G9UHE3-F1
#
_cell.length_a   1.000
_cell.length_b   1.000
_cell.length_c   1.000
_cell.angle_alpha   90.00
_cell.angle_beta   90.00
_cell.angle_gamma   90.00
#
_symmetry.space_group_name_H-M   'P 1'
#
loop_
_entity.id
_entity.type
_entity.pdbx_description
1 polymer ?
#
loop_
_entity_poly.entity_id
_entity_poly.type
_entity_poly.pdbx_seq_one_letter_code
_entity_poly.pdbx_strand_id
1 'polypeptide(L)'
;LRRTPALQIDDETAFSVEDEIVEELDRYGPPRNRSSEAENVTADLFRVFAFFIKGVEKEPKALLGELQRIDDYLQSTSSRFLNGEEPSHIDCIVLPRLHSIRIAAKALKDFDIPEESSSLWTYMKNGYQLKSFTTSCAPDQEIILYWSDRPDTQGLPSSKRAHLARQAPTFTHTIPSEVAASS
;
A
#
# COMPACT_ATOMS: atom_id res chain seq x y z
N LEU A 1 -18.38 -19.19 -7.24
CA LEU A 1 -17.27 -18.24 -7.47
C LEU A 1 -16.29 -18.40 -6.32
N ARG A 2 -15.06 -18.88 -6.58
CA ARG A 2 -13.99 -18.81 -5.58
C ARG A 2 -13.76 -17.32 -5.27
N ARG A 3 -13.75 -16.93 -4.00
CA ARG A 3 -13.39 -15.55 -3.62
C ARG A 3 -11.89 -15.39 -3.88
N THR A 4 -11.50 -14.26 -4.47
CA THR A 4 -10.09 -13.89 -4.61
C THR A 4 -9.63 -13.15 -3.34
N PRO A 5 -8.35 -13.30 -2.94
CA PRO A 5 -7.34 -14.17 -3.53
C PRO A 5 -7.59 -15.67 -3.26
N ALA A 6 -7.08 -16.53 -4.15
CA ALA A 6 -7.11 -17.99 -3.98
C ALA A 6 -5.80 -18.59 -4.51
N LEU A 7 -5.30 -19.63 -3.84
CA LEU A 7 -4.11 -20.39 -4.21
C LEU A 7 -4.53 -21.81 -4.58
N GLN A 8 -4.20 -22.26 -5.79
CA GLN A 8 -4.42 -23.65 -6.21
C GLN A 8 -3.06 -24.33 -6.37
N ILE A 9 -2.86 -25.43 -5.65
CA ILE A 9 -1.64 -26.23 -5.69
C ILE A 9 -1.77 -27.33 -6.75
N ASP A 10 -2.91 -28.03 -6.76
CA ASP A 10 -3.25 -29.08 -7.70
C ASP A 10 -4.78 -29.14 -7.93
N ASP A 11 -5.27 -30.21 -8.58
CA ASP A 11 -6.69 -30.36 -8.91
C ASP A 11 -7.58 -30.56 -7.67
N GLU A 12 -7.03 -31.04 -6.56
CA GLU A 12 -7.75 -31.38 -5.33
C GLU A 12 -7.51 -30.36 -4.20
N THR A 13 -6.40 -29.62 -4.24
CA THR A 13 -5.93 -28.74 -3.17
C THR A 13 -5.98 -27.28 -3.59
N ALA A 14 -6.87 -26.52 -2.93
CA ALA A 14 -6.96 -25.07 -3.09
C ALA A 14 -7.34 -24.37 -1.78
N PHE A 15 -6.75 -23.20 -1.57
CA PHE A 15 -6.99 -22.32 -0.43
C PHE A 15 -7.62 -21.01 -0.91
N SER A 16 -8.59 -20.50 -0.15
CA SER A 16 -9.24 -19.21 -0.45
C SER A 16 -9.41 -18.32 0.78
N VAL A 17 -8.84 -18.73 1.92
CA VAL A 17 -8.72 -17.93 3.13
C VAL A 17 -7.29 -17.40 3.17
N GLU A 18 -7.12 -16.11 3.40
CA GLU A 18 -5.80 -15.45 3.35
C GLU A 18 -4.79 -16.09 4.31
N ASP A 19 -5.20 -16.36 5.56
CA ASP A 19 -4.34 -16.99 6.55
C ASP A 19 -3.89 -18.39 6.10
N GLU A 20 -4.81 -19.20 5.56
CA GLU A 20 -4.48 -20.54 5.02
C GLU A 20 -3.54 -20.47 3.80
N ILE A 21 -3.76 -19.48 2.92
CA ILE A 21 -2.87 -19.24 1.76
C ILE A 21 -1.46 -18.91 2.26
N VAL A 22 -1.33 -18.03 3.25
CA VAL A 22 -0.04 -17.62 3.80
C VAL A 22 0.64 -18.79 4.52
N GLU A 23 -0.11 -19.58 5.31
CA GLU A 23 0.40 -20.78 5.98
C GLU A 23 0.86 -21.86 4.99
N GLU A 24 0.19 -22.01 3.84
CA GLU A 24 0.64 -22.89 2.77
C GLU A 24 1.94 -22.37 2.13
N LEU A 25 2.02 -21.08 1.82
CA LEU A 25 3.21 -20.47 1.22
C LEU A 25 4.44 -20.57 2.11
N ASP A 26 4.28 -20.50 3.43
CA ASP A 26 5.36 -20.66 4.41
C ASP A 26 6.09 -22.00 4.30
N ARG A 27 5.49 -23.02 3.67
CA ARG A 27 6.11 -24.35 3.48
C ARG A 27 7.14 -24.39 2.35
N TYR A 28 7.11 -23.42 1.44
CA TYR A 28 7.98 -23.40 0.24
C TYR A 28 9.19 -22.48 0.40
N GLY A 29 9.21 -21.63 1.43
CA GLY A 29 10.24 -20.62 1.66
C GLY A 29 10.98 -20.80 2.99
N PRO A 30 12.00 -19.97 3.25
CA PRO A 30 12.57 -19.85 4.59
C PRO A 30 11.52 -19.33 5.58
N PRO A 31 11.67 -19.59 6.89
CA PRO A 31 10.75 -19.08 7.89
C PRO A 31 10.59 -17.56 7.81
N ARG A 32 9.35 -17.07 7.93
CA ARG A 32 9.06 -15.64 7.93
C ARG A 32 9.77 -14.97 9.11
N ASN A 33 10.61 -13.97 8.78
CA ASN A 33 11.11 -13.05 9.79
C ASN A 33 10.01 -12.05 10.15
N ARG A 34 9.62 -12.01 11.43
CA ARG A 34 8.59 -11.10 11.95
C ARG A 34 9.23 -10.05 12.84
N SER A 35 8.65 -8.85 12.84
CA SER A 35 8.99 -7.79 13.80
C SER A 35 7.70 -7.27 14.42
N SER A 36 7.54 -7.50 15.73
CA SER A 36 6.43 -6.98 16.51
C SER A 36 6.39 -5.46 16.49
N GLU A 37 7.55 -4.81 16.45
CA GLU A 37 7.69 -3.36 16.38
C GLU A 37 7.18 -2.83 15.03
N ALA A 38 7.63 -3.41 13.91
CA ALA A 38 7.16 -3.03 12.58
C ALA A 38 5.66 -3.27 12.41
N GLU A 39 5.16 -4.42 12.88
CA GLU A 39 3.74 -4.75 12.90
C GLU A 39 2.94 -3.72 13.73
N ASN A 40 3.43 -3.36 14.91
CA ASN A 40 2.78 -2.39 15.79
C ASN A 40 2.75 -0.97 15.20
N VAL A 41 3.85 -0.53 14.58
CA VAL A 41 3.99 0.80 13.97
C VAL A 41 3.05 0.97 12.78
N THR A 42 2.75 -0.10 12.05
CA THR A 42 1.98 -0.06 10.81
C THR A 42 0.52 -0.54 10.95
N ALA A 43 0.14 -1.03 12.13
CA ALA A 43 -1.14 -1.70 12.39
C ALA A 43 -2.36 -0.85 12.02
N ASP A 44 -2.32 0.46 12.32
CA ASP A 44 -3.48 1.35 12.19
C ASP A 44 -3.54 2.10 10.86
N LEU A 45 -2.44 2.13 10.09
CA LEU A 45 -2.30 2.91 8.86
C LEU A 45 -3.50 2.81 7.93
N PHE A 46 -3.90 1.57 7.59
CA PHE A 46 -4.93 1.36 6.58
C PHE A 46 -6.35 1.60 7.13
N ARG A 47 -6.57 1.35 8.43
CA ARG A 47 -7.83 1.64 9.10
C ARG A 47 -8.07 3.15 9.14
N VAL A 48 -7.04 3.91 9.52
CA VAL A 48 -7.06 5.38 9.56
C VAL A 48 -7.25 5.95 8.16
N PHE A 49 -6.54 5.43 7.16
CA PHE A 49 -6.77 5.81 5.76
C PHE A 49 -8.21 5.52 5.30
N ALA A 50 -8.75 4.34 5.63
CA ALA A 50 -10.12 3.99 5.26
C ALA A 50 -11.15 4.96 5.86
N PHE A 51 -10.93 5.46 7.08
CA PHE A 51 -11.80 6.47 7.70
C PHE A 51 -11.68 7.81 6.98
N PHE A 52 -10.46 8.21 6.61
CA PHE A 52 -10.20 9.45 5.89
C PHE A 52 -10.81 9.45 4.48
N ILE A 53 -10.54 8.41 3.67
CA ILE A 53 -10.99 8.33 2.28
C ILE A 53 -12.53 8.26 2.19
N LYS A 54 -13.19 7.59 3.15
CA LYS A 54 -14.65 7.55 3.29
C LYS A 54 -15.26 8.82 3.89
N GLY A 55 -14.44 9.79 4.29
CA GLY A 55 -14.92 11.04 4.89
C GLY A 55 -15.55 10.89 6.27
N VAL A 56 -15.31 9.76 6.96
CA VAL A 56 -15.61 9.61 8.40
C VAL A 56 -14.74 10.59 9.18
N GLU A 57 -13.44 10.59 8.88
CA GLU A 57 -12.51 11.65 9.29
C GLU A 57 -12.34 12.63 8.13
N LYS A 58 -12.66 13.91 8.37
CA LYS A 58 -12.58 14.95 7.33
C LYS A 58 -11.18 15.49 7.13
N GLU A 59 -10.46 15.63 8.24
CA GLU A 59 -9.09 16.15 8.27
C GLU A 59 -8.08 15.00 8.23
N PRO A 60 -6.95 15.16 7.55
CA PRO A 60 -5.95 14.09 7.43
C PRO A 60 -5.10 13.91 8.68
N LYS A 61 -5.40 14.60 9.80
CA LYS A 61 -4.54 14.64 11.00
C LYS A 61 -4.17 13.26 11.54
N ALA A 62 -5.13 12.34 11.62
CA ALA A 62 -4.85 10.97 12.06
C ALA A 62 -3.96 10.22 11.07
N LEU A 63 -4.22 10.37 9.76
CA LEU A 63 -3.42 9.73 8.71
C LEU A 63 -1.99 10.26 8.70
N LEU A 64 -1.81 11.58 8.86
CA LEU A 64 -0.49 12.21 9.02
C LEU A 64 0.25 11.64 10.24
N GLY A 65 -0.45 11.40 11.35
CA GLY A 65 0.13 10.76 12.53
C GLY A 65 0.67 9.36 12.25
N GLU A 66 -0.10 8.51 11.54
CA GLU A 66 0.36 7.17 11.17
C GLU A 66 1.52 7.20 10.15
N LEU A 67 1.49 8.12 9.18
CA LEU A 67 2.59 8.29 8.22
C LEU A 67 3.88 8.74 8.92
N GLN A 68 3.80 9.71 9.84
CA GLN A 68 4.94 10.17 10.62
C GLN A 68 5.51 9.07 11.50
N ARG A 69 4.64 8.27 12.14
CA ARG A 69 5.05 7.16 12.99
C ARG A 69 5.87 6.10 12.22
N ILE A 70 5.52 5.84 10.96
CA ILE A 70 6.28 4.94 10.09
C ILE A 70 7.59 5.59 9.64
N ASP A 71 7.57 6.88 9.29
CA ASP A 71 8.77 7.64 8.92
C ASP A 71 9.81 7.65 10.05
N ASP A 72 9.39 7.98 11.28
CA ASP A 72 10.22 7.97 12.48
C ASP A 72 10.80 6.57 12.76
N TYR A 73 10.00 5.53 12.58
CA TYR A 73 10.45 4.15 12.76
C TYR A 73 11.55 3.79 11.76
N LEU A 74 11.34 4.04 10.46
CA LEU A 74 12.33 3.79 9.41
C LEU A 74 13.61 4.60 9.64
N GLN A 75 13.48 5.85 10.09
CA GLN A 75 14.63 6.67 10.45
C GLN A 75 15.42 6.04 11.62
N SER A 76 14.71 5.56 12.65
CA SER A 76 15.34 5.01 13.85
C SER A 76 16.05 3.67 13.62
N THR A 77 15.51 2.82 12.75
CA THR A 77 16.13 1.53 12.42
C THR A 77 17.25 1.67 11.41
N SER A 78 17.22 2.75 10.60
CA SER A 78 18.16 2.99 9.49
C SER A 78 18.25 1.79 8.53
N SER A 79 17.17 1.02 8.42
CA SER A 79 17.07 -0.17 7.57
C SER A 79 16.41 0.14 6.25
N ARG A 80 16.77 -0.60 5.19
CA ARG A 80 16.20 -0.40 3.85
C ARG A 80 14.69 -0.68 3.78
N PHE A 81 14.22 -1.68 4.51
CA PHE A 81 12.83 -2.12 4.64
C PHE A 81 12.41 -2.18 6.13
N LEU A 82 11.14 -2.49 6.39
CA LEU A 82 10.57 -2.44 7.74
C LEU A 82 11.18 -3.47 8.71
N ASN A 83 11.77 -4.54 8.22
CA ASN A 83 12.37 -5.58 9.04
C ASN A 83 13.80 -5.96 8.60
N GLY A 84 14.56 -4.97 8.09
CA GLY A 84 15.96 -5.14 7.70
C GLY A 84 16.26 -4.71 6.27
N GLU A 85 17.34 -5.26 5.71
CA GLU A 85 17.85 -4.87 4.39
C GLU A 85 17.13 -5.52 3.20
N GLU A 86 16.44 -6.63 3.44
CA GLU A 86 15.67 -7.38 2.44
C GLU A 86 14.17 -7.28 2.74
N PRO A 87 13.30 -7.29 1.70
CA PRO A 87 11.86 -7.22 1.89
C PRO A 87 11.36 -8.47 2.62
N SER A 88 10.44 -8.24 3.55
CA SER A 88 9.81 -9.26 4.38
C SER A 88 8.29 -9.24 4.22
N HIS A 89 7.60 -10.14 4.93
CA HIS A 89 6.14 -10.24 4.85
C HIS A 89 5.42 -8.93 5.15
N ILE A 90 5.90 -8.13 6.13
CA ILE A 90 5.27 -6.86 6.47
C ILE A 90 5.38 -5.84 5.33
N ASP A 91 6.45 -5.89 4.52
CA ASP A 91 6.62 -5.01 3.36
C ASP A 91 5.63 -5.34 2.24
N CYS A 92 5.31 -6.62 2.06
CA CYS A 92 4.26 -7.07 1.15
C CYS A 92 2.86 -6.57 1.55
N ILE A 93 2.66 -6.21 2.82
CA ILE A 93 1.41 -5.64 3.32
C ILE A 93 1.44 -4.11 3.22
N VAL A 94 2.52 -3.48 3.67
CA VAL A 94 2.59 -2.02 3.85
C VAL A 94 2.83 -1.28 2.55
N LEU A 95 3.69 -1.78 1.65
CA LEU A 95 3.96 -1.10 0.37
C LEU A 95 2.69 -0.93 -0.49
N PRO A 96 1.85 -1.97 -0.72
CA PRO A 96 0.61 -1.80 -1.48
C PRO A 96 -0.39 -0.85 -0.81
N ARG A 97 -0.40 -0.80 0.53
CA ARG A 97 -1.26 0.11 1.31
C ARG A 97 -0.82 1.56 1.15
N LEU A 98 0.48 1.84 1.32
CA LEU A 98 1.05 3.18 1.10
C LEU A 98 0.85 3.66 -0.33
N HIS A 99 1.04 2.77 -1.32
CA HIS A 99 0.78 3.12 -2.71
C HIS A 99 -0.71 3.40 -2.96
N SER A 100 -1.61 2.60 -2.40
CA SER A 100 -3.05 2.87 -2.46
C SER A 100 -3.42 4.21 -1.84
N ILE A 101 -2.83 4.55 -0.68
CA ILE A 101 -3.01 5.85 -0.03
C ILE A 101 -2.58 6.97 -0.96
N ARG A 102 -1.35 6.90 -1.48
CA ARG A 102 -0.80 7.92 -2.38
C ARG A 102 -1.72 8.21 -3.57
N ILE A 103 -2.17 7.16 -4.26
CA ILE A 103 -2.94 7.32 -5.50
C ILE A 103 -4.38 7.76 -5.21
N ALA A 104 -5.07 7.05 -4.31
CA ALA A 104 -6.49 7.30 -4.07
C ALA A 104 -6.73 8.59 -3.28
N ALA A 105 -5.91 8.89 -2.26
CA ALA A 105 -6.07 10.10 -1.46
C ALA A 105 -5.79 11.35 -2.30
N LYS A 106 -4.80 11.31 -3.20
CA LYS A 106 -4.55 12.41 -4.13
C LYS A 106 -5.76 12.64 -5.05
N ALA A 107 -6.26 11.59 -5.67
CA ALA A 107 -7.35 11.71 -6.64
C ALA A 107 -8.70 12.11 -6.01
N LEU A 108 -9.00 11.65 -4.80
CA LEU A 108 -10.33 11.77 -4.19
C LEU A 108 -10.42 12.81 -3.07
N LYS A 109 -9.29 13.19 -2.47
CA LYS A 109 -9.22 14.13 -1.33
C LYS A 109 -8.21 15.26 -1.53
N ASP A 110 -7.52 15.30 -2.67
CA ASP A 110 -6.41 16.23 -2.94
C ASP A 110 -5.34 16.21 -1.83
N PHE A 111 -5.08 15.02 -1.28
CA PHE A 111 -4.09 14.80 -0.24
C PHE A 111 -2.83 14.15 -0.84
N ASP A 112 -1.67 14.72 -0.54
CA ASP A 112 -0.36 14.14 -0.82
C ASP A 112 0.29 13.65 0.48
N ILE A 113 1.07 12.57 0.39
CA ILE A 113 1.98 12.19 1.49
C ILE A 113 3.00 13.32 1.64
N PRO A 114 3.25 13.84 2.86
CA PRO A 114 4.15 14.98 3.07
C PRO A 114 5.54 14.74 2.49
N GLU A 115 6.12 15.74 1.83
CA GLU A 115 7.45 15.62 1.19
C GLU A 115 8.57 15.50 2.24
N GLU A 116 8.34 16.04 3.43
CA GLU A 116 9.23 15.96 4.59
C GLU A 116 9.37 14.55 5.19
N SER A 117 8.47 13.61 4.88
CA SER A 117 8.55 12.20 5.31
C SER A 117 9.60 11.42 4.51
N SER A 118 10.86 11.85 4.63
CA SER A 118 11.98 11.43 3.78
C SER A 118 12.33 9.94 3.89
N SER A 119 12.25 9.35 5.09
CA SER A 119 12.53 7.93 5.30
C SER A 119 11.43 7.06 4.71
N LEU A 120 10.17 7.49 4.86
CA LEU A 120 9.01 6.87 4.24
C LEU A 120 9.08 6.94 2.71
N TRP A 121 9.45 8.09 2.13
CA TRP A 121 9.62 8.20 0.68
C TRP A 121 10.77 7.35 0.17
N THR A 122 11.88 7.26 0.92
CA THR A 122 13.00 6.37 0.59
C THR A 122 12.56 4.91 0.63
N TYR A 123 11.76 4.52 1.62
CA TYR A 123 11.17 3.20 1.71
C TYR A 123 10.24 2.87 0.52
N MET A 124 9.36 3.80 0.14
CA MET A 124 8.51 3.64 -1.04
C MET A 124 9.34 3.56 -2.34
N LYS A 125 10.41 4.35 -2.46
CA LYS A 125 11.38 4.28 -3.58
C LYS A 125 12.00 2.88 -3.67
N ASN A 126 12.43 2.31 -2.56
CA ASN A 126 12.96 0.94 -2.50
C ASN A 126 11.90 -0.08 -2.95
N GLY A 127 10.65 0.08 -2.50
CA GLY A 127 9.52 -0.75 -2.95
C GLY A 127 9.28 -0.68 -4.46
N TYR A 128 9.36 0.52 -5.06
CA TYR A 128 9.21 0.72 -6.51
C TYR A 128 10.35 0.11 -7.35
N GLN A 129 11.47 -0.26 -6.73
CA GLN A 129 12.55 -0.99 -7.39
C GLN A 129 12.35 -2.52 -7.34
N LEU A 130 11.39 -3.01 -6.54
CA LEU A 130 11.10 -4.43 -6.44
C LEU A 130 10.30 -4.91 -7.65
N LYS A 131 10.78 -5.97 -8.30
CA LYS A 131 10.04 -6.64 -9.38
C LYS A 131 8.72 -7.21 -8.88
N SER A 132 8.69 -7.78 -7.67
CA SER A 132 7.47 -8.31 -7.06
C SER A 132 6.40 -7.23 -6.94
N PHE A 133 6.76 -6.04 -6.46
CA PHE A 133 5.84 -4.91 -6.38
C PHE A 133 5.37 -4.42 -7.75
N THR A 134 6.32 -4.11 -8.65
CA THR A 134 6.00 -3.49 -9.95
C THR A 134 5.21 -4.41 -10.89
N THR A 135 5.35 -5.73 -10.74
CA THR A 135 4.57 -6.70 -11.52
C THR A 135 3.22 -7.05 -10.92
N SER A 136 3.01 -6.84 -9.62
CA SER A 136 1.74 -7.08 -8.94
C SER A 136 0.88 -5.82 -8.77
N CYS A 137 1.44 -4.63 -8.93
CA CYS A 137 0.73 -3.37 -8.70
C CYS A 137 -0.36 -3.14 -9.75
N ALA A 138 -1.54 -2.72 -9.30
CA ALA A 138 -2.61 -2.29 -10.19
C ALA A 138 -2.27 -0.93 -10.83
N PRO A 139 -2.81 -0.62 -12.02
CA PRO A 139 -2.73 0.72 -12.59
C PRO A 139 -3.38 1.78 -11.69
N ASP A 140 -2.90 3.02 -11.77
CA ASP A 140 -3.40 4.14 -10.96
C ASP A 140 -4.92 4.30 -11.11
N GLN A 141 -5.43 4.16 -12.34
CA GLN A 141 -6.85 4.28 -12.66
C GLN A 141 -7.70 3.24 -11.90
N GLU A 142 -7.24 2.00 -11.82
CA GLU A 142 -7.95 0.91 -11.13
C GLU A 142 -7.98 1.15 -9.62
N ILE A 143 -6.89 1.66 -9.04
CA ILE A 143 -6.85 2.03 -7.61
C ILE A 143 -7.87 3.14 -7.32
N ILE A 144 -7.91 4.19 -8.15
CA ILE A 144 -8.85 5.31 -8.00
C ILE A 144 -10.29 4.81 -8.13
N LEU A 145 -10.59 4.03 -9.17
CA LEU A 145 -11.93 3.50 -9.44
C LEU A 145 -12.40 2.61 -8.28
N TYR A 146 -11.54 1.69 -7.83
CA TYR A 146 -11.81 0.82 -6.70
C TYR A 146 -12.23 1.60 -5.44
N TRP A 147 -11.47 2.64 -5.07
CA TRP A 147 -11.79 3.45 -3.89
C TRP A 147 -13.03 4.32 -4.09
N SER A 148 -13.24 4.84 -5.30
CA SER A 148 -14.43 5.63 -5.64
C SER A 148 -15.73 4.82 -5.63
N ASP A 149 -15.64 3.50 -5.85
CA ASP A 149 -16.77 2.56 -5.85
C ASP A 149 -17.03 1.95 -4.46
N ARG A 150 -16.17 2.21 -3.46
CA ARG A 150 -16.40 1.71 -2.11
C ARG A 150 -17.66 2.33 -1.51
N PRO A 151 -18.46 1.55 -0.76
CA PRO A 151 -19.52 2.11 0.05
C PRO A 151 -18.98 3.22 0.95
N ASP A 152 -19.75 4.30 1.07
CA ASP A 152 -19.48 5.47 1.89
C ASP A 152 -18.32 6.37 1.43
N THR A 153 -17.60 6.04 0.35
CA THR A 153 -16.68 6.99 -0.28
C THR A 153 -17.47 7.97 -1.16
N GLN A 154 -17.08 9.25 -1.16
CA GLN A 154 -17.62 10.20 -2.13
C GLN A 154 -17.22 9.75 -3.54
N GLY A 155 -18.21 9.25 -4.29
CA GLY A 155 -17.99 8.73 -5.63
C GLY A 155 -17.54 9.80 -6.61
N LEU A 156 -16.97 9.36 -7.73
CA LEU A 156 -16.62 10.23 -8.84
C LEU A 156 -17.84 10.53 -9.72
N PRO A 157 -17.94 11.73 -10.33
CA PRO A 157 -18.90 11.98 -11.39
C PRO A 157 -18.77 10.96 -12.51
N SER A 158 -19.90 10.55 -13.09
CA SER A 158 -19.95 9.52 -14.14
C SER A 158 -19.02 9.83 -15.33
N SER A 159 -18.84 11.11 -15.68
CA SER A 159 -17.90 11.54 -16.73
C SER A 159 -16.44 11.29 -16.36
N LYS A 160 -16.03 11.60 -15.12
CA LYS A 160 -14.66 11.32 -14.63
C LYS A 160 -14.40 9.81 -14.55
N ARG A 161 -15.37 9.04 -14.04
CA ARG A 161 -15.30 7.58 -14.01
C ARG A 161 -15.11 6.98 -15.41
N ALA A 162 -15.93 7.41 -16.38
CA ALA A 162 -15.84 6.97 -17.76
C ALA A 162 -14.53 7.40 -18.44
N HIS A 163 -13.96 8.55 -18.04
CA HIS A 163 -12.66 8.99 -18.52
C HIS A 163 -11.53 8.08 -18.00
N LEU A 164 -11.45 7.86 -16.68
CA LEU A 164 -10.46 6.97 -16.06
C LEU A 164 -10.50 5.56 -16.66
N ALA A 165 -11.70 5.00 -16.83
CA ALA A 165 -11.87 3.65 -17.37
C ALA A 165 -11.43 3.49 -18.85
N ARG A 166 -11.25 4.60 -19.59
CA ARG A 166 -10.81 4.58 -21.00
C ARG A 166 -9.36 5.04 -21.17
N GLN A 167 -8.73 5.56 -20.12
CA GLN A 167 -7.33 5.98 -20.19
C GLN A 167 -6.42 4.75 -20.33
N ALA A 168 -5.28 4.94 -21.00
CA ALA A 168 -4.22 3.94 -20.97
C ALA A 168 -3.72 3.77 -19.52
N PRO A 169 -3.43 2.53 -19.08
CA PRO A 169 -2.90 2.28 -17.75
C PRO A 169 -1.64 3.11 -17.46
N THR A 170 -1.61 3.78 -16.31
CA THR A 170 -0.41 4.44 -15.78
C THR A 170 -0.01 3.86 -14.44
N PHE A 171 1.27 4.00 -14.09
CA PHE A 171 1.84 3.47 -12.86
C PHE A 171 2.73 4.54 -12.22
N THR A 172 2.25 5.17 -11.15
CA THR A 172 2.97 6.25 -10.50
C THR A 172 4.00 5.71 -9.50
N HIS A 173 5.18 5.35 -10.01
CA HIS A 173 6.32 4.83 -9.24
C HIS A 173 7.44 5.86 -9.03
N THR A 174 7.14 7.15 -9.16
CA THR A 174 8.09 8.25 -8.92
C THR A 174 8.13 8.64 -7.44
N ILE A 175 9.09 9.46 -7.01
CA ILE A 175 9.11 10.12 -5.70
C ILE A 175 9.24 11.64 -5.87
N PRO A 176 8.89 12.47 -4.87
CA PRO A 176 9.15 13.91 -4.92
C PRO A 176 10.63 14.23 -5.18
N SER A 177 10.88 15.26 -5.99
CA SER A 177 12.20 15.63 -6.48
C SER A 177 13.20 15.98 -5.38
N GLU A 178 12.72 16.59 -4.28
CA GLU A 178 13.57 17.00 -3.15
C GLU A 178 14.16 15.79 -2.40
N VAL A 179 13.39 14.71 -2.26
CA VAL A 179 13.85 13.45 -1.68
C VAL A 179 14.81 12.73 -2.63
N ALA A 180 14.57 12.82 -3.95
CA ALA A 180 15.44 12.20 -4.95
C ALA A 180 16.86 12.80 -4.98
N ALA A 181 17.02 14.08 -4.59
CA ALA A 181 18.30 14.80 -4.59
C ALA A 181 19.15 14.57 -3.32
N SER A 182 18.54 14.05 -2.26
CA SER A 182 19.17 13.84 -0.95
C SER A 182 19.59 12.37 -0.71
N SER A 183 19.36 11.48 -1.69
CA SER A 183 19.72 10.06 -1.69
C SER A 183 21.10 9.79 -2.30
#